data_AF-A0AAP0MR82-F1
#
_entry.id   AF-A0AAP0MR82-F1
#
_cell.length_a   1.000
_cell.length_b   1.000
_cell.length_c   1.000
_cell.angle_alpha   90.00
_cell.angle_beta   90.00
_cell.angle_gamma   90.00
#
_symmetry.space_group_name_H-M   'P 1'
#
loop_
_entity.id
_entity.type
_entity.pdbx_description
1 polymer ?
#
loop_
_entity_poly.entity_id
_entity_poly.type
_entity_poly.pdbx_seq_one_letter_code
_entity_poly.pdbx_strand_id
1 'polypeptide(L)'
;MQVGRDPRPVMREAYNMFKGGGDPEKLVAAFSSGRENEYFYASLYAGLFYESQKKADAAKLHILAACESPYGQRLLIISGLMITWLLLLRFTLFVGTGALFEYSA
;
A
#
# COMPACT_ATOMS: atom_id res chain seq x y z
N MET A 1 -21.11 -12.70 13.28
CA MET A 1 -19.75 -12.80 13.84
C MET A 1 -19.42 -11.49 14.55
N GLN A 2 -19.18 -11.50 15.87
CA GLN A 2 -18.71 -10.30 16.59
C GLN A 2 -17.20 -10.26 16.48
N VAL A 3 -16.68 -9.34 15.65
CA VAL A 3 -15.25 -9.06 15.60
C VAL A 3 -14.90 -8.35 16.91
N GLY A 4 -13.88 -8.84 17.62
CA GLY A 4 -13.39 -8.21 18.84
C GLY A 4 -13.02 -6.73 18.59
N ARG A 5 -13.19 -5.87 19.61
CA ARG A 5 -12.92 -4.44 19.48
C ARG A 5 -11.44 -4.22 19.18
N ASP A 6 -11.10 -3.87 17.94
CA ASP A 6 -9.72 -3.56 17.56
C ASP A 6 -9.23 -2.33 18.36
N PRO A 7 -8.02 -2.40 18.94
CA PRO A 7 -7.45 -1.30 19.71
C PRO A 7 -7.20 -0.05 18.84
N ARG A 8 -7.03 -0.21 17.52
CA ARG A 8 -6.75 0.90 16.59
C ARG A 8 -8.04 1.64 16.21
N PRO A 9 -8.10 2.97 16.39
CA PRO A 9 -9.30 3.75 16.11
C PRO A 9 -9.69 3.72 14.62
N VAL A 10 -8.71 3.80 13.70
CA VAL A 10 -8.94 3.75 12.25
C VAL A 10 -9.66 2.47 11.82
N MET A 11 -9.19 1.33 12.30
CA MET A 11 -9.72 0.03 11.92
C MET A 11 -11.17 -0.15 12.41
N ARG A 12 -11.48 0.43 13.57
CA ARG A 12 -12.81 0.39 14.15
C ARG A 12 -13.80 1.22 13.35
N GLU A 13 -13.43 2.44 12.99
CA GLU A 13 -14.28 3.32 12.17
C GLU A 13 -14.46 2.75 10.76
N ALA A 14 -13.40 2.23 10.15
CA ALA A 14 -13.50 1.53 8.88
C ALA A 14 -14.46 0.32 8.98
N TYR A 15 -14.31 -0.51 10.01
CA TYR A 15 -15.21 -1.65 10.22
C TYR A 15 -16.68 -1.23 10.38
N ASN A 16 -16.94 -0.16 11.14
CA ASN A 16 -18.28 0.39 11.30
C ASN A 16 -18.86 0.89 9.97
N MET A 17 -18.03 1.55 9.15
CA MET A 17 -18.40 1.99 7.80
C MET A 17 -18.78 0.82 6.89
N PHE A 18 -17.98 -0.26 6.85
CA PHE A 18 -18.28 -1.46 6.06
C PHE A 18 -19.53 -2.20 6.55
N LYS A 19 -19.79 -2.21 7.86
CA LYS A 19 -20.92 -2.91 8.46
C LYS A 19 -22.24 -2.15 8.35
N GLY A 20 -22.22 -0.84 8.55
CA GLY A 20 -23.41 0.00 8.65
C GLY A 20 -23.73 0.83 7.42
N GLY A 21 -22.84 0.85 6.41
CA GLY A 21 -22.94 1.78 5.29
C GLY A 21 -22.59 3.20 5.75
N GLY A 22 -21.29 3.44 5.95
CA GLY A 22 -20.77 4.76 6.31
C GLY A 22 -20.28 5.57 5.12
N ASP A 23 -19.87 6.81 5.39
CA ASP A 23 -19.32 7.71 4.40
C ASP A 23 -17.77 7.66 4.41
N PRO A 24 -17.13 7.19 3.34
CA PRO A 24 -15.67 7.09 3.27
C PRO A 24 -14.96 8.44 3.38
N GLU A 25 -15.60 9.55 2.98
CA GLU A 25 -15.02 10.88 3.10
C GLU A 25 -14.93 11.31 4.57
N LYS A 26 -15.91 10.93 5.39
CA LYS A 26 -15.88 11.18 6.85
C LYS A 26 -14.78 10.39 7.53
N LEU A 27 -14.51 9.17 7.08
CA LEU A 27 -13.40 8.37 7.58
C LEU A 27 -12.06 9.08 7.30
N VAL A 28 -11.83 9.48 6.04
CA VAL A 28 -10.59 10.18 5.67
C VAL A 28 -10.46 11.52 6.39
N ALA A 29 -11.54 12.30 6.49
CA ALA A 29 -11.54 13.58 7.19
C ALA A 29 -11.21 13.43 8.69
N ALA A 30 -11.76 12.39 9.35
CA ALA A 30 -11.52 12.12 10.77
C ALA A 30 -10.06 11.80 11.09
N PHE A 31 -9.33 11.21 10.13
CA PHE A 31 -7.93 10.82 10.29
C PHE A 31 -6.95 11.71 9.50
N SER A 32 -7.43 12.81 8.92
CA SER A 32 -6.60 13.79 8.19
C SER A 32 -5.60 14.52 9.09
N SER A 33 -5.96 14.77 10.35
CA SER A 33 -5.09 15.35 11.38
C SER A 33 -4.38 14.31 12.25
N GLY A 34 -4.60 13.01 11.97
CA GLY A 34 -4.02 11.90 12.72
C GLY A 34 -2.56 11.63 12.37
N ARG A 35 -2.09 10.44 12.71
CA ARG A 35 -0.74 9.99 12.32
C ARG A 35 -0.69 9.64 10.82
N GLU A 36 0.46 9.80 10.17
CA GLU A 36 0.64 9.51 8.74
C GLU A 36 0.17 8.08 8.34
N ASN A 37 0.40 7.10 9.22
CA ASN A 37 -0.05 5.72 9.01
C ASN A 37 -1.58 5.59 9.11
N GLU A 38 -2.23 6.36 9.97
CA GLU A 38 -3.68 6.35 10.15
C GLU A 38 -4.38 6.94 8.92
N TYR A 39 -3.86 8.05 8.40
CA TYR A 39 -4.34 8.68 7.17
C TYR A 39 -4.21 7.74 5.96
N PHE A 40 -3.08 7.03 5.85
CA PHE A 40 -2.86 6.03 4.81
C PHE A 40 -3.94 4.94 4.84
N TYR A 41 -4.17 4.31 6.00
CA TYR A 41 -5.16 3.25 6.12
C TYR A 41 -6.59 3.75 5.93
N ALA A 42 -6.92 4.95 6.41
CA ALA A 42 -8.23 5.57 6.18
C ALA A 42 -8.51 5.75 4.68
N SER A 43 -7.53 6.28 3.94
CA SER A 43 -7.63 6.49 2.49
C SER A 43 -7.73 5.16 1.72
N LEU A 44 -6.95 4.16 2.14
CA LEU A 44 -7.00 2.82 1.55
C LEU A 44 -8.37 2.15 1.76
N TYR A 45 -8.92 2.20 2.98
CA TYR A 45 -10.22 1.62 3.29
C TYR A 45 -11.37 2.37 2.58
N ALA A 46 -11.26 3.68 2.43
CA ALA A 46 -12.19 4.46 1.62
C ALA A 46 -12.20 3.98 0.16
N GLY A 47 -11.03 3.75 -0.44
CA GLY A 47 -10.92 3.20 -1.80
C GLY A 47 -11.56 1.83 -1.95
N LEU A 48 -11.27 0.90 -1.04
CA LEU A 48 -11.88 -0.45 -1.02
C LEU A 48 -13.41 -0.41 -0.83
N PHE A 49 -13.90 0.56 -0.06
CA PHE A 49 -15.34 0.74 0.12
C PHE A 49 -16.01 1.21 -1.18
N TYR A 50 -15.42 2.15 -1.92
CA TYR A 50 -15.92 2.54 -3.23
C TYR A 50 -15.85 1.41 -4.25
N GLU A 51 -14.79 0.60 -4.21
CA GLU A 51 -14.68 -0.61 -5.03
C GLU A 51 -15.82 -1.59 -4.73
N SER A 52 -16.15 -1.82 -3.46
CA SER A 52 -17.29 -2.67 -3.06
C SER A 52 -18.65 -2.14 -3.56
N GLN A 53 -18.76 -0.82 -3.76
CA GLN A 53 -19.94 -0.16 -4.32
C GLN A 53 -19.92 -0.05 -5.86
N LYS A 54 -18.97 -0.72 -6.54
CA LYS A 54 -18.76 -0.67 -7.99
C LYS A 54 -18.41 0.73 -8.55
N LYS A 55 -17.90 1.63 -7.70
CA LYS A 55 -17.46 2.98 -8.08
C LYS A 55 -15.94 3.01 -8.28
N ALA A 56 -15.50 2.38 -9.38
CA ALA A 56 -14.07 2.17 -9.65
C ALA A 56 -13.27 3.47 -9.80
N ASP A 57 -13.87 4.54 -10.34
CA ASP A 57 -13.17 5.81 -10.55
C ASP A 57 -12.85 6.50 -9.21
N ALA A 58 -13.81 6.54 -8.29
CA ALA A 58 -13.60 7.04 -6.94
C ALA A 58 -12.61 6.18 -6.16
N ALA A 59 -12.68 4.86 -6.31
CA ALA A 59 -11.74 3.94 -5.67
C ALA A 59 -10.29 4.22 -6.06
N LYS A 60 -10.03 4.39 -7.37
CA LYS A 60 -8.69 4.71 -7.89
C LYS A 60 -8.15 6.01 -7.29
N LEU A 61 -8.95 7.06 -7.20
CA LEU A 61 -8.54 8.34 -6.63
C LEU A 61 -8.08 8.18 -5.17
N HIS A 62 -8.85 7.46 -4.36
CA HIS A 62 -8.51 7.25 -2.95
C HIS A 62 -7.29 6.33 -2.76
N ILE A 63 -7.12 5.31 -3.61
CA ILE A 63 -5.94 4.45 -3.59
C ILE A 63 -4.69 5.22 -4.01
N LEU A 64 -4.78 6.06 -5.03
CA LEU A 64 -3.67 6.92 -5.46
C LEU A 64 -3.28 7.91 -4.35
N ALA A 65 -4.26 8.56 -3.71
CA ALA A 65 -4.01 9.44 -2.57
C ALA A 65 -3.32 8.70 -1.40
N ALA A 66 -3.67 7.43 -1.16
CA ALA A 66 -2.98 6.60 -0.16
C ALA A 66 -1.52 6.33 -0.58
N CYS A 67 -1.26 6.00 -1.85
CA CYS A 67 0.09 5.77 -2.36
C CYS A 67 0.99 7.01 -2.29
N GLU A 68 0.43 8.21 -2.49
CA GLU A 68 1.16 9.47 -2.37
C GLU A 68 1.54 9.84 -0.92
N SER A 69 0.90 9.21 0.07
CA SER A 69 1.25 9.46 1.47
C SER A 69 2.71 9.07 1.78
N PRO A 70 3.37 9.74 2.74
CA PRO A 70 4.76 9.43 3.12
C PRO A 70 4.95 7.96 3.55
N TYR A 71 3.91 7.37 4.12
CA TYR A 71 3.89 5.96 4.53
C TYR A 71 3.83 5.01 3.32
N GLY A 72 3.00 5.32 2.32
CA GLY A 72 2.92 4.57 1.07
C GLY A 72 4.23 4.64 0.26
N GLN A 73 4.82 5.83 0.18
CA GLN A 73 6.09 6.03 -0.51
C GLN A 73 7.26 5.29 0.16
N ARG A 74 7.35 5.27 1.49
CA ARG A 74 8.40 4.47 2.18
C ARG A 74 8.30 2.99 1.84
N LEU A 75 7.09 2.45 1.73
CA LEU A 75 6.89 1.05 1.33
C LEU A 75 7.38 0.81 -0.11
N LEU A 76 7.07 1.73 -1.03
CA LEU A 76 7.49 1.66 -2.44
C LEU A 76 9.01 1.78 -2.61
N ILE A 77 9.67 2.65 -1.84
CA ILE A 77 11.13 2.86 -1.89
C ILE A 77 11.89 1.59 -1.49
N ILE A 78 11.42 0.86 -0.46
CA ILE A 78 12.04 -0.39 -0.01
C ILE A 78 11.93 -1.46 -1.10
N SER A 79 10.78 -1.58 -1.76
CA SER A 79 10.60 -2.51 -2.90
C SER A 79 11.43 -2.13 -4.12
N GLY A 80 11.53 -0.83 -4.45
CA GLY A 80 12.32 -0.34 -5.58
C GLY A 80 13.82 -0.62 -5.41
N LEU A 81 14.36 -0.36 -4.22
CA LEU A 81 15.75 -0.66 -3.90
C LEU A 81 16.06 -2.16 -3.97
N MET A 82 15.13 -3.01 -3.52
CA MET A 82 15.27 -4.46 -3.58
C MET A 82 15.28 -5.00 -5.02
N ILE A 83 14.43 -4.47 -5.91
CA ILE A 83 14.40 -4.84 -7.33
C ILE A 83 15.69 -4.42 -8.03
N THR A 84 16.16 -3.19 -7.79
CA THR A 84 17.42 -2.71 -8.35
C THR A 84 18.60 -3.54 -7.86
N TRP A 85 18.61 -3.93 -6.59
CA TRP A 85 19.66 -4.77 -6.00
C TRP A 85 19.63 -6.21 -6.55
N LEU A 86 18.45 -6.81 -6.73
CA LEU A 86 18.28 -8.13 -7.36
C LEU A 86 18.72 -8.14 -8.84
N LEU A 87 18.43 -7.07 -9.57
CA LEU A 87 18.89 -6.92 -10.96
C LEU A 87 20.41 -6.75 -11.03
N LEU A 88 21.00 -5.98 -10.12
CA LEU A 88 22.45 -5.81 -10.02
C LEU A 88 23.16 -7.13 -9.64
N LEU A 89 22.58 -7.90 -8.71
CA LEU A 89 23.06 -9.22 -8.33
C LEU A 89 22.99 -10.23 -9.49
N ARG A 90 21.91 -10.20 -10.29
CA ARG A 90 21.81 -11.02 -11.50
C ARG A 90 22.81 -10.60 -12.57
N PHE A 91 23.07 -9.31 -12.72
CA PHE A 91 24.03 -8.79 -13.68
C PHE A 91 25.46 -9.22 -13.34
N THR A 92 25.86 -9.15 -12.06
CA THR A 92 27.19 -9.61 -11.62
C THR A 92 27.36 -11.12 -11.75
N LEU A 93 26.33 -11.91 -11.45
CA LEU A 93 26.36 -13.37 -11.68
C LEU A 93 26.47 -13.73 -13.16
N PHE A 94 25.75 -13.03 -14.05
CA PHE A 94 25.81 -13.26 -15.49
C PHE A 94 27.21 -12.97 -16.06
N VAL A 95 27.82 -11.85 -15.65
CA VAL A 95 29.20 -11.48 -16.04
C VAL A 95 30.21 -12.49 -15.49
N GLY A 96 30.02 -13.01 -14.27
CA GLY A 96 30.90 -14.00 -13.66
C GLY A 96 30.97 -15.34 -14.41
N THR A 97 29.89 -15.76 -15.08
CA THR A 97 29.87 -17.00 -15.88
C THR A 97 30.45 -16.87 -17.29
N GLY A 98 30.57 -15.65 -17.84
CA GLY A 98 31.18 -15.42 -19.15
C GLY A 98 32.70 -15.57 -19.16
N ALA A 99 33.36 -15.31 -18.02
CA ALA A 99 34.83 -15.32 -17.93
C ALA A 99 35.45 -16.73 -17.81
N LEU A 100 34.66 -17.78 -17.53
CA LEU A 100 35.19 -19.15 -17.44
C LEU A 100 35.23 -19.89 -18.79
N PHE A 101 34.65 -19.35 -19.87
CA PHE A 101 34.69 -19.99 -21.19
C PHE A 101 35.84 -19.52 -22.10
N GLU A 102 36.57 -18.45 -21.74
CA GLU A 102 37.71 -17.95 -22.53
C GLU A 102 39.09 -18.43 -22.03
N TYR A 103 39.16 -19.26 -20.98
CA TYR A 103 40.43 -19.76 -20.41
C TYR A 103 40.70 -21.26 -20.66
N SER A 104 40.09 -21.85 -21.68
CA SER A 104 40.44 -23.20 -22.16
C SER A 104 40.51 -23.22 -23.68
N ALA A 105 41.46 -22.46 -24.23
CA ALA A 105 41.99 -22.64 -25.58
C ALA A 105 43.44 -23.14 -25.48
#